data_AF-A0A0D7BLW2-F1
#
_entry.id   AF-A0A0D7BLW2-F1
#
_cell.length_a   1.000
_cell.length_b   1.000
_cell.length_c   1.000
_cell.angle_alpha   90.00
_cell.angle_beta   90.00
_cell.angle_gamma   90.00
#
_symmetry.space_group_name_H-M   'P 1'
#
loop_
_entity.id
_entity.type
_entity.pdbx_description
1 polymer ?
#
loop_
_entity_poly.entity_id
_entity_poly.type
_entity_poly.pdbx_seq_one_letter_code
_entity_poly.pdbx_strand_id
1 'polypeptide(L)'
;MPYHLSHTIRSRIHPLAYKVSDDALIGILEYLDPASLWNACKALTRIRRVSRESPSLRYKLKLCLACMKDGPVSVRHVPMYKRAEFLTSFMQQWTLSHPGKEVSMSYHFPSVVGISGRFVYQIQNHGMFSQLRLSELPSSTRNQPATEHMPLQCPPIEHVAIDHAQNLVVCGHAYELNGQISLQVHFRNMYTQEPHRDAFEPMYDVATNVGGQIARLDMNICGRRMVIKFEFVGGRTQHLLMDWRDHFESRWLRDTDLYFIDECTLLGITRGSDSVPMLVLYDVPNVPQLTIRARYLLPADWVRHLVEFAKSASPKWNSRVSSNTLILPSAEWNMLVLTAKFRFGPGHDQMWTCVPESLFKASPFRKGQTVAWRDWGALCTPISNVSPHTYVLAGPYVVGSQMAYLEYVGKTKKLCVVDISPFYPLEASIDSSKGQSANRERERSRRAGQFPQSEREVSSRTEDIRITEDNIILILNDSNSHPTKRIVQIMQMGTSLKV
;
A
#
# COMPACT_ATOMS: atom_id res chain seq x y z
N MET A 1 67.01 39.81 -22.82
CA MET A 1 67.31 38.41 -23.19
C MET A 1 67.77 37.71 -21.92
N PRO A 2 67.21 36.56 -21.50
CA PRO A 2 66.64 35.53 -22.36
C PRO A 2 65.12 35.32 -22.21
N TYR A 3 64.56 34.91 -23.33
CA TYR A 3 63.24 34.35 -23.55
C TYR A 3 63.15 32.94 -22.97
N HIS A 4 62.00 32.54 -22.43
CA HIS A 4 61.57 31.14 -22.50
C HIS A 4 60.04 31.03 -22.56
N LEU A 5 59.55 31.13 -23.79
CA LEU A 5 58.59 30.26 -24.46
C LEU A 5 57.51 29.59 -23.59
N SER A 6 56.35 30.26 -23.53
CA SER A 6 55.05 29.66 -23.29
C SER A 6 54.65 28.73 -24.45
N HIS A 7 54.96 27.43 -24.33
CA HIS A 7 54.38 26.41 -25.20
C HIS A 7 53.00 26.00 -24.68
N THR A 8 51.99 26.79 -25.02
CA THR A 8 50.60 26.37 -24.96
C THR A 8 50.34 25.43 -26.14
N ILE A 9 50.58 24.13 -25.96
CA ILE A 9 50.10 23.10 -26.88
C ILE A 9 48.58 23.04 -26.71
N ARG A 10 47.85 23.91 -27.43
CA ARG A 10 46.44 23.67 -27.73
C ARG A 10 46.39 22.54 -28.75
N SER A 11 46.40 21.31 -28.26
CA SER A 11 45.99 20.15 -29.06
C SER A 11 44.53 20.35 -29.44
N ARG A 12 44.28 20.91 -30.63
CA ARG A 12 43.01 20.79 -31.34
C ARG A 12 42.87 19.36 -31.86
N ILE A 13 42.74 18.41 -30.93
CA ILE A 13 42.06 17.17 -31.25
C ILE A 13 40.58 17.53 -31.06
N HIS A 14 39.90 17.88 -32.15
CA HIS A 14 38.46 17.71 -32.15
C HIS A 14 38.25 16.19 -32.09
N PRO A 15 37.77 15.61 -30.97
CA PRO A 15 37.23 14.28 -31.08
C PRO A 15 36.10 14.43 -32.09
N LEU A 16 36.20 13.75 -33.23
CA LEU A 16 35.05 13.39 -34.04
C LEU A 16 34.20 12.49 -33.14
N ALA A 17 33.51 13.11 -32.18
CA ALA A 17 32.57 12.47 -31.31
C ALA A 17 31.41 12.11 -32.24
N TYR A 18 31.39 10.85 -32.69
CA TYR A 18 30.27 10.28 -33.42
C TYR A 18 29.00 10.55 -32.60
N LYS A 19 28.28 11.59 -32.99
CA LYS A 19 27.06 12.00 -32.32
C LYS A 19 25.97 11.10 -32.88
N VAL A 20 25.61 10.07 -32.12
CA VAL A 20 24.41 9.25 -32.37
C VAL A 20 23.26 10.20 -32.68
N SER A 21 22.52 10.02 -33.79
CA SER A 21 21.39 10.89 -34.14
C SER A 21 20.30 10.86 -33.07
N ASP A 22 19.44 11.87 -32.99
CA ASP A 22 18.35 11.87 -32.01
C ASP A 22 17.38 10.69 -32.27
N ASP A 23 17.15 10.30 -33.53
CA ASP A 23 16.32 9.13 -33.88
C ASP A 23 16.92 7.80 -33.41
N ALA A 24 18.22 7.59 -33.64
CA ALA A 24 18.91 6.40 -33.15
C ALA A 24 18.94 6.37 -31.62
N LEU A 25 19.10 7.53 -30.99
CA LEU A 25 19.03 7.67 -29.54
C LEU A 25 17.62 7.33 -29.02
N ILE A 26 16.55 7.81 -29.67
CA ILE A 26 15.17 7.44 -29.31
C ILE A 26 15.00 5.92 -29.39
N GLY A 27 15.43 5.30 -30.50
CA GLY A 27 15.36 3.85 -30.68
C GLY A 27 16.07 3.07 -29.56
N ILE A 28 17.24 3.53 -29.10
CA ILE A 28 17.95 2.93 -27.96
C ILE A 28 17.18 3.13 -26.65
N LEU A 29 16.72 4.35 -26.39
CA LEU A 29 16.01 4.70 -25.14
C LEU A 29 14.66 3.99 -25.02
N GLU A 30 14.04 3.60 -26.14
CA GLU A 30 12.81 2.81 -26.14
C GLU A 30 12.99 1.40 -25.59
N TYR A 31 14.21 0.86 -25.51
CA TYR A 31 14.49 -0.42 -24.85
C TYR A 31 14.68 -0.31 -23.34
N LEU A 32 14.88 0.90 -22.81
CA LEU A 32 15.02 1.09 -21.37
C LEU A 32 13.67 0.90 -20.66
N ASP A 33 13.73 0.29 -19.48
CA ASP A 33 12.62 0.34 -18.54
C ASP A 33 12.42 1.78 -18.01
N PRO A 34 11.23 2.10 -17.47
CA PRO A 34 10.92 3.45 -17.02
C PRO A 34 11.92 4.04 -16.01
N ALA A 35 12.46 3.24 -15.08
CA ALA A 35 13.39 3.73 -14.06
C ALA A 35 14.79 3.96 -14.62
N SER A 36 15.28 3.05 -15.48
CA SER A 36 16.54 3.25 -16.21
C SER A 36 16.49 4.50 -17.09
N LEU A 37 15.36 4.76 -17.76
CA LEU A 37 15.15 5.98 -18.54
C LEU A 37 15.17 7.23 -17.66
N TRP A 38 14.53 7.20 -16.49
CA TRP A 38 14.56 8.33 -15.54
C TRP A 38 15.98 8.60 -15.02
N ASN A 39 16.73 7.56 -14.65
CA ASN A 39 18.12 7.67 -14.23
C ASN A 39 19.00 8.25 -15.35
N ALA A 40 18.82 7.81 -16.60
CA ALA A 40 19.51 8.37 -17.76
C ALA A 40 19.18 9.86 -17.97
N CYS A 41 17.92 10.26 -17.78
CA CYS A 41 17.51 11.66 -17.85
C CYS A 41 18.10 12.53 -16.72
N LYS A 42 18.36 11.97 -15.54
CA LYS A 42 19.07 12.67 -14.46
C LYS A 42 20.52 12.91 -14.80
N ALA A 43 21.18 11.90 -15.36
CA ALA A 43 22.60 11.96 -15.68
C ALA A 43 22.89 12.82 -16.91
N LEU A 44 22.03 12.79 -17.93
CA LEU A 44 22.33 13.34 -19.26
C LEU A 44 21.22 14.29 -19.75
N THR A 45 21.56 15.58 -19.87
CA THR A 45 20.65 16.64 -20.34
C THR A 45 20.14 16.41 -21.76
N ARG A 46 20.97 15.86 -22.65
CA ARG A 46 20.55 15.49 -24.02
C ARG A 46 19.45 14.43 -24.02
N ILE A 47 19.61 13.37 -23.22
CA ILE A 47 18.60 12.31 -23.08
C ILE A 47 17.32 12.89 -22.50
N ARG A 48 17.42 13.77 -21.50
CA ARG A 48 16.26 14.47 -20.92
C ARG A 48 15.50 15.30 -21.97
N ARG A 49 16.21 16.04 -22.82
CA ARG A 49 15.59 16.84 -23.91
C ARG A 49 14.87 15.94 -24.90
N VAL A 50 15.55 14.93 -25.43
CA VAL A 50 15.00 13.98 -26.41
C VAL A 50 13.79 13.22 -25.84
N SER A 51 13.87 12.80 -24.58
CA SER A 51 12.77 12.09 -23.91
C SER A 51 11.53 12.97 -23.67
N ARG A 52 11.69 14.30 -23.59
CA ARG A 52 10.56 15.24 -23.49
C ARG A 52 9.89 15.50 -24.83
N GLU A 53 10.68 15.52 -25.90
CA GLU A 53 10.22 15.75 -27.27
C GLU A 53 9.53 14.51 -27.86
N SER A 54 10.04 13.30 -27.56
CA SER A 54 9.43 12.04 -28.00
C SER A 54 8.17 11.67 -27.18
N PRO A 55 6.99 11.46 -27.80
CA PRO A 55 5.77 11.06 -27.09
C PRO A 55 5.90 9.72 -26.34
N SER A 56 6.58 8.73 -26.91
CA SER A 56 6.73 7.38 -26.32
C SER A 56 7.60 7.42 -25.06
N LEU A 57 8.76 8.08 -25.14
CA LEU A 57 9.69 8.24 -24.02
C LEU A 57 9.08 9.11 -22.91
N ARG A 58 8.39 10.19 -23.28
CA ARG A 58 7.67 11.05 -22.34
C ARG A 58 6.60 10.27 -21.58
N TYR A 59 5.88 9.37 -22.26
CA TYR A 59 4.91 8.50 -21.61
C TYR A 59 5.58 7.55 -20.62
N LYS A 60 6.68 6.88 -21.01
CA LYS A 60 7.47 6.03 -20.10
C LYS A 60 7.97 6.79 -18.87
N LEU A 61 8.46 8.01 -19.04
CA LEU A 61 8.89 8.86 -17.92
C LEU A 61 7.72 9.18 -16.99
N LYS A 62 6.52 9.48 -17.53
CA LYS A 62 5.33 9.72 -16.69
C LYS A 62 4.93 8.47 -15.91
N LEU A 63 5.00 7.28 -16.51
CA LEU A 63 4.75 6.01 -15.79
C LEU A 63 5.71 5.85 -14.60
N CYS A 64 7.00 6.10 -14.81
CA CYS A 64 8.00 6.09 -13.73
C CYS A 64 7.66 7.08 -12.61
N LEU A 65 7.41 8.35 -12.95
CA LEU A 65 7.07 9.39 -11.97
C LEU A 65 5.78 9.07 -11.19
N ALA A 66 4.81 8.43 -11.83
CA ALA A 66 3.57 8.00 -11.19
C ALA A 66 3.70 6.68 -10.41
N CYS A 67 4.86 6.00 -10.46
CA CYS A 67 5.03 4.64 -9.96
C CYS A 67 4.03 3.64 -10.57
N MET A 68 3.66 3.84 -11.84
CA MET A 68 2.70 3.03 -12.58
C MET A 68 3.39 2.16 -13.63
N LYS A 69 2.70 1.08 -14.01
CA LYS A 69 2.96 0.23 -15.17
C LYS A 69 1.87 0.43 -16.20
N ASP A 70 2.23 0.09 -17.43
CA ASP A 70 1.32 0.11 -18.55
C ASP A 70 0.22 -0.96 -18.39
N GLY A 71 -1.01 -0.66 -18.79
CA GLY A 71 -2.11 -1.62 -18.80
C GLY A 71 -1.84 -2.86 -19.69
N PRO A 72 -2.68 -3.92 -19.58
CA PRO A 72 -2.49 -5.14 -20.35
C PRO A 72 -2.56 -4.91 -21.87
N VAL A 73 -2.08 -5.89 -22.64
CA VAL A 73 -2.01 -5.80 -24.11
C VAL A 73 -3.37 -5.47 -24.75
N SER A 74 -4.47 -5.93 -24.14
CA SER A 74 -5.85 -5.67 -24.58
C SER A 74 -6.18 -4.19 -24.75
N VAL A 75 -5.59 -3.30 -23.94
CA VAL A 75 -5.84 -1.85 -24.01
C VAL A 75 -4.84 -1.08 -24.87
N ARG A 76 -3.90 -1.75 -25.55
CA ARG A 76 -2.88 -1.10 -26.42
C ARG A 76 -3.47 -0.36 -27.62
N HIS A 77 -4.72 -0.66 -28.00
CA HIS A 77 -5.42 0.07 -29.05
C HIS A 77 -5.66 1.54 -28.70
N VAL A 78 -5.61 1.92 -27.41
CA VAL A 78 -5.69 3.32 -26.99
C VAL A 78 -4.36 4.03 -27.31
N PRO A 79 -4.38 5.12 -28.10
CA PRO A 79 -3.16 5.84 -28.48
C PRO A 79 -2.35 6.33 -27.27
N MET A 80 -1.01 6.27 -27.35
CA MET A 80 -0.11 6.66 -26.25
C MET A 80 -0.35 8.07 -25.72
N TYR A 81 -0.70 9.04 -26.58
CA TYR A 81 -0.97 10.41 -26.13
C TYR A 81 -2.20 10.47 -25.19
N LYS A 82 -3.29 9.75 -25.51
CA LYS A 82 -4.48 9.66 -24.65
C LYS A 82 -4.16 8.99 -23.33
N ARG A 83 -3.32 7.96 -23.35
CA ARG A 83 -2.85 7.27 -22.13
C ARG A 83 -1.99 8.19 -21.27
N ALA A 84 -1.14 9.01 -21.89
CA ALA A 84 -0.35 10.01 -21.21
C ALA A 84 -1.20 11.14 -20.61
N GLU A 85 -2.26 11.58 -21.29
CA GLU A 85 -3.24 12.53 -20.78
C GLU A 85 -4.00 11.95 -19.59
N PHE A 86 -4.51 10.72 -19.72
CA PHE A 86 -5.16 10.00 -18.63
C PHE A 86 -4.26 9.91 -17.40
N LEU A 87 -3.01 9.48 -17.57
CA LEU A 87 -2.03 9.39 -16.49
C LEU A 87 -1.74 10.76 -15.85
N THR A 88 -1.71 11.82 -16.65
CA THR A 88 -1.51 13.18 -16.13
C THR A 88 -2.70 13.61 -15.27
N SER A 89 -3.93 13.38 -15.77
CA SER A 89 -5.15 13.64 -15.02
C SER A 89 -5.20 12.83 -13.73
N PHE A 90 -4.87 11.54 -13.78
CA PHE A 90 -4.77 10.65 -12.63
C PHE A 90 -3.77 11.16 -11.58
N MET A 91 -2.57 11.56 -12.00
CA MET A 91 -1.58 12.14 -11.08
C MET A 91 -2.08 13.46 -10.49
N GLN A 92 -2.75 14.29 -11.30
CA GLN A 92 -3.32 15.56 -10.85
C GLN A 92 -4.42 15.35 -9.80
N GLN A 93 -5.22 14.29 -9.90
CA GLN A 93 -6.27 13.99 -8.92
C GLN A 93 -5.71 13.82 -7.50
N TRP A 94 -4.56 13.16 -7.32
CA TRP A 94 -3.88 13.09 -6.01
C TRP A 94 -3.32 14.44 -5.54
N THR A 95 -3.03 15.34 -6.48
CA THR A 95 -2.43 16.65 -6.18
C THR A 95 -3.46 17.71 -5.79
N LEU A 96 -4.68 17.60 -6.32
CA LEU A 96 -5.72 18.59 -6.14
C LEU A 96 -6.27 18.48 -4.70
N SER A 97 -5.97 19.50 -3.88
CA SER A 97 -6.32 19.60 -2.46
C SER A 97 -7.82 19.69 -2.16
N HIS A 98 -8.67 19.62 -3.19
CA HIS A 98 -10.11 19.71 -3.05
C HIS A 98 -10.68 18.29 -3.16
N PRO A 99 -11.28 17.75 -2.09
CA PRO A 99 -12.02 16.51 -2.23
C PRO A 99 -13.06 16.69 -3.34
N GLY A 100 -13.16 15.69 -4.21
CA GLY A 100 -14.19 15.68 -5.24
C GLY A 100 -15.57 15.44 -4.61
N LYS A 101 -16.46 14.79 -5.35
CA LYS A 101 -17.77 14.43 -4.82
C LYS A 101 -17.60 13.51 -3.59
N GLU A 102 -18.16 13.93 -2.46
CA GLU A 102 -18.28 13.10 -1.27
C GLU A 102 -19.62 12.33 -1.31
N VAL A 103 -19.56 11.02 -1.11
CA VAL A 103 -20.74 10.16 -0.94
C VAL A 103 -20.67 9.59 0.47
N SER A 104 -21.65 9.93 1.31
CA SER A 104 -21.79 9.36 2.65
C SER A 104 -22.82 8.24 2.63
N MET A 105 -22.40 7.03 3.01
CA MET A 105 -23.28 5.90 3.26
C MET A 105 -23.45 5.72 4.76
N SER A 106 -24.67 5.46 5.21
CA SER A 106 -24.94 5.26 6.62
C SER A 106 -25.60 3.93 6.92
N TYR A 107 -25.09 3.26 7.94
CA TYR A 107 -25.47 1.91 8.32
C TYR A 107 -25.96 1.88 9.76
N HIS A 108 -27.03 1.10 10.00
CA HIS A 108 -27.64 0.96 11.31
C HIS A 108 -26.98 -0.17 12.12
N PHE A 109 -26.77 0.05 13.41
CA PHE A 109 -26.35 -0.95 14.38
C PHE A 109 -27.45 -2.03 14.54
N PRO A 110 -27.12 -3.32 14.73
CA PRO A 110 -25.81 -3.89 15.07
C PRO A 110 -24.92 -4.28 13.87
N SER A 111 -25.08 -3.65 12.69
CA SER A 111 -24.26 -4.05 11.54
C SER A 111 -22.77 -3.70 11.70
N VAL A 112 -21.91 -4.66 11.38
CA VAL A 112 -20.46 -4.47 11.30
C VAL A 112 -20.16 -4.02 9.88
N VAL A 113 -19.50 -2.87 9.75
CA VAL A 113 -19.12 -2.31 8.45
C VAL A 113 -17.61 -2.28 8.37
N GLY A 114 -17.08 -2.65 7.21
CA GLY A 114 -15.64 -2.56 6.95
C GLY A 114 -15.35 -2.48 5.46
N ILE A 115 -14.06 -2.50 5.15
CA ILE A 115 -13.55 -2.28 3.80
C ILE A 115 -12.50 -3.34 3.50
N SER A 116 -12.63 -3.99 2.35
CA SER A 116 -11.62 -4.92 1.83
C SER A 116 -11.38 -4.66 0.35
N GLY A 117 -10.14 -4.26 0.00
CA GLY A 117 -9.81 -3.87 -1.36
C GLY A 117 -10.64 -2.69 -1.84
N ARG A 118 -11.43 -2.89 -2.90
CA ARG A 118 -12.36 -1.88 -3.44
C ARG A 118 -13.82 -2.09 -3.04
N PHE A 119 -14.07 -2.87 -2.00
CA PHE A 119 -15.41 -3.20 -1.54
C PHE A 119 -15.66 -2.64 -0.16
N VAL A 120 -16.83 -2.07 0.03
CA VAL A 120 -17.43 -1.86 1.34
C VAL A 120 -18.26 -3.10 1.65
N TYR A 121 -18.05 -3.68 2.83
CA TYR A 121 -18.85 -4.80 3.29
C TYR A 121 -19.67 -4.40 4.51
N GLN A 122 -20.88 -4.93 4.59
CA GLN A 122 -21.77 -4.82 5.74
C GLN A 122 -22.18 -6.22 6.18
N ILE A 123 -21.94 -6.54 7.44
CA ILE A 123 -22.35 -7.79 8.08
C ILE A 123 -23.53 -7.47 9.00
N GLN A 124 -24.66 -8.14 8.79
CA GLN A 124 -25.83 -8.07 9.67
C GLN A 124 -25.96 -9.42 10.39
N ASN A 125 -25.80 -9.43 11.71
CA ASN A 125 -25.86 -10.65 12.50
C ASN A 125 -27.29 -10.92 12.97
N HIS A 126 -27.80 -12.12 12.68
CA HIS A 126 -29.15 -12.58 13.03
C HIS A 126 -29.10 -13.72 14.08
N GLY A 127 -28.05 -13.76 14.90
CA GLY A 127 -27.81 -14.82 15.88
C GLY A 127 -27.19 -16.06 15.25
N MET A 128 -28.00 -16.88 14.57
CA MET A 128 -27.56 -18.18 14.00
C MET A 128 -26.85 -18.04 12.65
N PHE A 129 -27.08 -16.93 11.95
CA PHE A 129 -26.50 -16.65 10.65
C PHE A 129 -26.20 -15.16 10.51
N SER A 130 -25.36 -14.82 9.55
CA SER A 130 -25.05 -13.44 9.17
C SER A 130 -25.47 -13.20 7.72
N GLN A 131 -25.94 -11.99 7.44
CA GLN A 131 -26.12 -11.49 6.08
C GLN A 131 -24.95 -10.57 5.72
N LEU A 132 -24.15 -10.95 4.74
CA LEU A 132 -23.07 -10.15 4.16
C LEU A 132 -23.58 -9.41 2.92
N ARG A 133 -23.49 -8.07 2.93
CA ARG A 133 -23.73 -7.23 1.75
C ARG A 133 -22.41 -6.64 1.29
N LEU A 134 -22.17 -6.70 -0.01
CA LEU A 134 -20.97 -6.16 -0.64
C LEU A 134 -21.37 -5.05 -1.61
N SER A 135 -20.69 -3.91 -1.50
CA SER A 135 -20.83 -2.78 -2.42
C SER A 135 -19.47 -2.49 -3.03
N GLU A 136 -19.36 -2.62 -4.35
CA GLU A 136 -18.16 -2.26 -5.10
C GLU A 136 -18.08 -0.73 -5.26
N LEU A 137 -16.90 -0.19 -4.97
CA LEU A 137 -16.61 1.23 -5.14
C LEU A 137 -16.49 1.59 -6.63
N PRO A 138 -16.81 2.83 -7.02
CA PRO A 138 -16.60 3.27 -8.39
C PRO A 138 -15.12 3.21 -8.77
N SER A 139 -14.82 3.07 -10.06
CA SER A 139 -13.44 3.03 -10.56
C SER A 139 -13.26 3.96 -11.74
N SER A 140 -12.41 4.98 -11.57
CA SER A 140 -12.08 5.92 -12.64
C SER A 140 -11.14 5.29 -13.68
N THR A 141 -10.24 4.40 -13.25
CA THR A 141 -9.31 3.71 -14.16
C THR A 141 -9.99 2.69 -15.06
N ARG A 142 -11.20 2.25 -14.67
CA ARG A 142 -12.00 1.27 -15.42
C ARG A 142 -13.30 1.83 -15.99
N ASN A 143 -13.62 3.09 -15.68
CA ASN A 143 -14.90 3.72 -16.01
C ASN A 143 -16.10 2.87 -15.54
N GLN A 144 -16.05 2.41 -14.29
CA GLN A 144 -17.10 1.57 -13.68
C GLN A 144 -17.85 2.35 -12.59
N PRO A 145 -19.20 2.36 -12.60
CA PRO A 145 -19.98 2.93 -11.51
C PRO A 145 -19.91 2.04 -10.27
N ALA A 146 -20.37 2.57 -9.12
CA ALA A 146 -20.56 1.75 -7.92
C ALA A 146 -21.63 0.68 -8.19
N THR A 147 -21.42 -0.54 -7.70
CA THR A 147 -22.40 -1.64 -7.84
C THR A 147 -22.68 -2.29 -6.49
N GLU A 148 -23.93 -2.67 -6.26
CA GLU A 148 -24.31 -3.49 -5.10
C GLU A 148 -24.45 -4.94 -5.53
N HIS A 149 -23.82 -5.84 -4.77
CA HIS A 149 -23.94 -7.27 -4.99
C HIS A 149 -25.11 -7.85 -4.20
N MET A 150 -25.63 -8.98 -4.67
CA MET A 150 -26.67 -9.71 -3.98
C MET A 150 -26.24 -10.03 -2.54
N PRO A 151 -27.10 -9.80 -1.52
CA PRO A 151 -26.81 -10.18 -0.16
C PRO A 151 -26.52 -11.67 -0.04
N LEU A 152 -25.51 -12.02 0.74
CA LEU A 152 -25.06 -13.37 0.99
C LEU A 152 -25.50 -13.80 2.38
N GLN A 153 -26.22 -14.92 2.50
CA GLN A 153 -26.45 -15.57 3.79
C GLN A 153 -25.28 -16.50 4.10
N CYS A 154 -24.71 -16.35 5.29
CA CYS A 154 -23.60 -17.15 5.78
C CYS A 154 -23.84 -17.60 7.23
N PRO A 155 -23.09 -18.60 7.71
CA PRO A 155 -22.86 -18.77 9.13
C PRO A 155 -22.34 -17.46 9.77
N PRO A 156 -22.24 -17.36 11.10
CA PRO A 156 -21.74 -16.17 11.76
C PRO A 156 -20.44 -15.66 11.12
N ILE A 157 -20.31 -14.35 10.93
CA ILE A 157 -19.12 -13.70 10.36
C ILE A 157 -18.67 -12.57 11.28
N GLU A 158 -17.36 -12.51 11.54
CA GLU A 158 -16.72 -11.41 12.27
C GLU A 158 -15.87 -10.54 11.35
N HIS A 159 -15.21 -11.15 10.36
CA HIS A 159 -14.34 -10.44 9.42
C HIS A 159 -14.50 -10.97 7.99
N VAL A 160 -14.28 -10.09 7.01
CA VAL A 160 -14.34 -10.40 5.58
C VAL A 160 -13.08 -9.92 4.90
N ALA A 161 -12.45 -10.80 4.12
CA ALA A 161 -11.36 -10.44 3.20
C ALA A 161 -11.77 -10.80 1.77
N ILE A 162 -11.43 -9.94 0.81
CA ILE A 162 -11.85 -10.04 -0.58
C ILE A 162 -10.62 -9.94 -1.47
N ASP A 163 -10.42 -10.96 -2.30
CA ASP A 163 -9.48 -10.93 -3.40
C ASP A 163 -10.25 -10.94 -4.73
N HIS A 164 -10.49 -9.74 -5.25
CA HIS A 164 -11.18 -9.57 -6.53
C HIS A 164 -10.43 -10.24 -7.68
N ALA A 165 -9.09 -10.29 -7.65
CA ALA A 165 -8.32 -10.85 -8.77
C ALA A 165 -8.63 -12.34 -8.99
N GLN A 166 -9.14 -13.00 -7.95
CA GLN A 166 -9.55 -14.41 -7.95
C GLN A 166 -11.07 -14.60 -7.90
N ASN A 167 -11.86 -13.51 -7.80
CA ASN A 167 -13.29 -13.56 -7.47
C ASN A 167 -13.57 -14.27 -6.13
N LEU A 168 -12.69 -14.07 -5.15
CA LEU A 168 -12.73 -14.75 -3.86
C LEU A 168 -13.23 -13.82 -2.76
N VAL A 169 -14.19 -14.31 -1.96
CA VAL A 169 -14.59 -13.73 -0.68
C VAL A 169 -14.31 -14.77 0.41
N VAL A 170 -13.57 -14.34 1.43
CA VAL A 170 -13.24 -15.15 2.60
C VAL A 170 -13.95 -14.55 3.81
N CYS A 171 -14.80 -15.34 4.45
CA CYS A 171 -15.49 -14.96 5.68
C CYS A 171 -14.89 -15.74 6.85
N GLY A 172 -14.57 -15.05 7.95
CA GLY A 172 -13.99 -15.66 9.14
C GLY A 172 -14.84 -15.40 10.37
N HIS A 173 -14.96 -16.40 11.23
CA HIS A 173 -15.60 -16.31 12.54
C HIS A 173 -14.81 -17.13 13.55
N ALA A 174 -14.44 -16.51 14.66
CA ALA A 174 -13.83 -17.21 15.75
C ALA A 174 -14.82 -17.42 16.89
N TYR A 175 -14.77 -18.60 17.52
CA TYR A 175 -15.63 -18.96 18.64
C TYR A 175 -14.83 -19.74 19.68
N GLU A 176 -15.28 -19.72 20.92
CA GLU A 176 -14.65 -20.49 21.99
C GLU A 176 -15.37 -21.85 22.15
N LEU A 177 -14.61 -22.93 22.11
CA LEU A 177 -15.09 -24.29 22.34
C LEU A 177 -14.14 -24.99 23.32
N ASN A 178 -14.66 -25.40 24.49
CA ASN A 178 -13.89 -26.10 25.53
C ASN A 178 -12.63 -25.33 26.01
N GLY A 179 -12.70 -24.00 26.09
CA GLY A 179 -11.57 -23.15 26.50
C GLY A 179 -10.48 -22.98 25.42
N GLN A 180 -10.71 -23.53 24.22
CA GLN A 180 -9.89 -23.30 23.04
C GLN A 180 -10.65 -22.39 22.08
N ILE A 181 -9.94 -21.47 21.44
CA ILE A 181 -10.51 -20.77 20.30
C ILE A 181 -10.54 -21.74 19.12
N SER A 182 -11.65 -21.78 18.43
CA SER A 182 -11.80 -22.35 17.10
C SER A 182 -12.06 -21.23 16.09
N LEU A 183 -11.55 -21.40 14.88
CA LEU A 183 -11.75 -20.47 13.77
C LEU A 183 -12.44 -21.21 12.63
N GLN A 184 -13.60 -20.71 12.22
CA GLN A 184 -14.26 -21.13 11.00
C GLN A 184 -13.96 -20.14 9.86
N VAL A 185 -13.55 -20.66 8.71
CA VAL A 185 -13.26 -19.87 7.51
C VAL A 185 -14.05 -20.43 6.33
N HIS A 186 -14.74 -19.55 5.60
CA HIS A 186 -15.51 -19.91 4.40
C HIS A 186 -14.90 -19.27 3.16
N PHE A 187 -14.71 -20.06 2.10
CA PHE A 187 -14.17 -19.61 0.82
C PHE A 187 -15.26 -19.63 -0.26
N ARG A 188 -15.68 -18.46 -0.72
CA ARG A 188 -16.81 -18.33 -1.65
C ARG A 188 -16.46 -17.52 -2.89
N ASN A 189 -17.17 -17.80 -3.97
CA ASN A 189 -17.18 -16.95 -5.14
C ASN A 189 -17.90 -15.64 -4.83
N MET A 190 -17.26 -14.51 -5.16
CA MET A 190 -17.78 -13.17 -4.87
C MET A 190 -19.12 -12.86 -5.55
N TYR A 191 -19.35 -13.40 -6.75
CA TYR A 191 -20.54 -13.10 -7.56
C TYR A 191 -21.61 -14.20 -7.45
N THR A 192 -21.21 -15.47 -7.47
CA THR A 192 -22.16 -16.60 -7.45
C THR A 192 -22.49 -17.08 -6.05
N GLN A 193 -21.69 -16.71 -5.03
CA GLN A 193 -21.83 -17.12 -3.64
C GLN A 193 -21.61 -18.63 -3.36
N GLU A 194 -21.42 -19.41 -4.40
CA GLU A 194 -21.06 -20.83 -4.33
C GLU A 194 -19.67 -21.01 -3.71
N PRO A 195 -19.36 -22.21 -3.19
CA PRO A 195 -17.99 -22.59 -2.87
C PRO A 195 -17.00 -22.13 -3.94
N HIS A 196 -15.90 -21.51 -3.51
CA HIS A 196 -14.90 -21.06 -4.45
C HIS A 196 -14.26 -22.26 -5.15
N ARG A 197 -14.31 -22.32 -6.49
CA ARG A 197 -13.86 -23.48 -7.28
C ARG A 197 -12.42 -23.92 -7.02
N ASP A 198 -11.57 -22.96 -6.64
CA ASP A 198 -10.15 -23.18 -6.42
C ASP A 198 -9.84 -23.47 -4.94
N ALA A 199 -10.81 -23.34 -4.03
CA ALA A 199 -10.57 -23.66 -2.62
C ALA A 199 -10.51 -25.17 -2.43
N PHE A 200 -9.55 -25.63 -1.62
CA PHE A 200 -9.40 -27.05 -1.31
C PHE A 200 -10.68 -27.62 -0.65
N GLU A 201 -11.24 -26.85 0.28
CA GLU A 201 -12.51 -27.12 0.96
C GLU A 201 -13.35 -25.82 1.01
N PRO A 202 -14.70 -25.91 0.97
CA PRO A 202 -15.57 -24.73 1.01
C PRO A 202 -15.52 -24.02 2.38
N MET A 203 -15.26 -24.79 3.43
CA MET A 203 -15.25 -24.37 4.82
C MET A 203 -14.11 -25.08 5.55
N TYR A 204 -13.49 -24.39 6.47
CA TYR A 204 -12.48 -24.98 7.33
C TYR A 204 -12.67 -24.55 8.79
N ASP A 205 -12.50 -25.50 9.71
CA ASP A 205 -12.51 -25.28 11.15
C ASP A 205 -11.11 -25.58 11.74
N VAL A 206 -10.39 -24.53 12.15
CA VAL A 206 -9.10 -24.65 12.87
C VAL A 206 -9.36 -24.60 14.37
N ALA A 207 -9.05 -25.65 15.12
CA ALA A 207 -8.91 -25.53 16.57
C ALA A 207 -7.53 -24.94 16.89
N THR A 208 -7.50 -23.91 17.75
CA THR A 208 -6.27 -23.27 18.19
C THR A 208 -5.89 -23.79 19.58
N ASN A 209 -4.60 -24.05 19.81
CA ASN A 209 -4.11 -24.44 21.14
C ASN A 209 -4.00 -23.25 22.10
N VAL A 210 -4.68 -22.14 21.79
CA VAL A 210 -4.43 -20.83 22.36
C VAL A 210 -5.73 -20.39 22.99
N GLY A 211 -5.76 -20.36 24.33
CA GLY A 211 -6.90 -19.85 25.08
C GLY A 211 -6.88 -18.32 25.18
N GLY A 212 -8.06 -17.75 25.43
CA GLY A 212 -8.27 -16.33 25.69
C GLY A 212 -9.39 -15.72 24.84
N GLN A 213 -9.91 -14.57 25.23
CA GLN A 213 -10.92 -13.87 24.45
C GLN A 213 -10.28 -13.12 23.27
N ILE A 214 -10.84 -13.26 22.08
CA ILE A 214 -10.42 -12.49 20.89
C ILE A 214 -11.04 -11.11 20.97
N ALA A 215 -10.19 -10.09 20.88
CA ALA A 215 -10.61 -8.69 20.75
C ALA A 215 -10.83 -8.32 19.28
N ARG A 216 -10.02 -8.86 18.37
CA ARG A 216 -10.10 -8.56 16.94
C ARG A 216 -9.54 -9.69 16.06
N LEU A 217 -10.20 -9.88 14.92
CA LEU A 217 -9.80 -10.76 13.83
C LEU A 217 -9.55 -9.90 12.58
N ASP A 218 -8.39 -10.05 11.95
CA ASP A 218 -8.09 -9.45 10.64
C ASP A 218 -7.57 -10.53 9.68
N MET A 219 -7.90 -10.45 8.39
CA MET A 219 -7.46 -11.40 7.37
C MET A 219 -6.81 -10.68 6.19
N ASN A 220 -5.73 -11.27 5.66
CA ASN A 220 -5.01 -10.77 4.49
C ASN A 220 -4.70 -11.90 3.50
N ILE A 221 -5.18 -11.77 2.26
CA ILE A 221 -5.04 -12.77 1.21
C ILE A 221 -3.94 -12.33 0.25
N CYS A 222 -3.05 -13.26 -0.10
CA CYS A 222 -2.05 -13.07 -1.14
C CYS A 222 -1.96 -14.32 -2.00
N GLY A 223 -2.69 -14.32 -3.12
CA GLY A 223 -2.74 -15.48 -4.01
C GLY A 223 -3.37 -16.69 -3.33
N ARG A 224 -2.69 -17.83 -3.37
CA ARG A 224 -3.09 -19.06 -2.67
C ARG A 224 -2.82 -19.07 -1.16
N ARG A 225 -2.16 -18.04 -0.62
CA ARG A 225 -1.84 -17.93 0.80
C ARG A 225 -2.75 -16.92 1.48
N MET A 226 -3.00 -17.15 2.77
CA MET A 226 -3.69 -16.19 3.63
C MET A 226 -3.00 -16.13 4.99
N VAL A 227 -3.02 -14.96 5.61
CA VAL A 227 -2.69 -14.77 7.02
C VAL A 227 -3.92 -14.27 7.75
N ILE A 228 -4.18 -14.88 8.90
CA ILE A 228 -5.23 -14.47 9.83
C ILE A 228 -4.57 -13.99 11.11
N LYS A 229 -4.79 -12.74 11.46
CA LYS A 229 -4.28 -12.10 12.68
C LYS A 229 -5.35 -12.18 13.77
N PHE A 230 -4.95 -12.71 14.91
CA PHE A 230 -5.74 -12.75 16.13
C PHE A 230 -5.14 -11.77 17.13
N GLU A 231 -5.90 -10.75 17.51
CA GLU A 231 -5.56 -9.87 18.62
C GLU A 231 -6.41 -10.28 19.83
N PHE A 232 -5.75 -10.71 20.90
CA PHE A 232 -6.41 -11.17 22.12
C PHE A 232 -6.60 -10.01 23.09
N VAL A 233 -7.62 -10.11 23.94
CA VAL A 233 -7.77 -9.24 25.11
C VAL A 233 -6.48 -9.35 25.95
N GLY A 234 -5.82 -8.21 26.20
CA GLY A 234 -4.48 -8.16 26.82
C GLY A 234 -3.32 -7.87 25.84
N GLY A 235 -3.60 -7.67 24.55
CA GLY A 235 -2.64 -7.17 23.58
C GLY A 235 -1.65 -8.21 23.04
N ARG A 236 -1.88 -9.50 23.33
CA ARG A 236 -1.16 -10.59 22.66
C ARG A 236 -1.67 -10.71 21.24
N THR A 237 -0.75 -10.89 20.29
CA THR A 237 -1.09 -11.14 18.88
C THR A 237 -0.55 -12.50 18.47
N GLN A 238 -1.33 -13.23 17.67
CA GLN A 238 -0.86 -14.43 16.97
C GLN A 238 -1.36 -14.44 15.54
N HIS A 239 -0.64 -15.17 14.68
CA HIS A 239 -0.97 -15.26 13.27
C HIS A 239 -1.07 -16.71 12.83
N LEU A 240 -2.10 -17.01 12.06
CA LEU A 240 -2.23 -18.26 11.33
C LEU A 240 -1.92 -18.01 9.87
N LEU A 241 -0.79 -18.54 9.41
CA LEU A 241 -0.45 -18.59 7.99
C LEU A 241 -1.03 -19.88 7.41
N MET A 242 -1.68 -19.81 6.25
CA MET A 242 -2.29 -20.97 5.62
C MET A 242 -2.24 -20.95 4.08
N ASP A 243 -2.18 -22.14 3.50
CA ASP A 243 -2.55 -22.40 2.09
C ASP A 243 -4.04 -22.68 2.06
N TRP A 244 -4.84 -21.92 1.31
CA TRP A 244 -6.26 -22.21 1.21
C TRP A 244 -6.62 -23.02 -0.04
N ARG A 245 -5.66 -23.20 -0.97
CA ARG A 245 -5.93 -23.69 -2.32
C ARG A 245 -5.55 -25.16 -2.53
N ASP A 246 -4.31 -25.52 -2.17
CA ASP A 246 -3.74 -26.79 -2.68
C ASP A 246 -3.86 -27.95 -1.68
N HIS A 247 -3.40 -27.76 -0.44
CA HIS A 247 -3.27 -28.84 0.55
C HIS A 247 -3.76 -28.49 1.96
N PHE A 248 -4.36 -27.31 2.12
CA PHE A 248 -4.78 -26.78 3.41
C PHE A 248 -3.72 -26.89 4.53
N GLU A 249 -2.48 -26.55 4.20
CA GLU A 249 -1.43 -26.52 5.22
C GLU A 249 -1.52 -25.23 6.02
N SER A 250 -1.42 -25.32 7.35
CA SER A 250 -1.45 -24.15 8.23
C SER A 250 -0.31 -24.17 9.25
N ARG A 251 0.11 -22.98 9.67
CA ARG A 251 1.19 -22.80 10.64
C ARG A 251 0.97 -21.56 11.49
N TRP A 252 1.11 -21.71 12.80
CA TRP A 252 1.09 -20.60 13.74
C TRP A 252 2.43 -19.86 13.78
N LEU A 253 2.35 -18.54 13.75
CA LEU A 253 3.47 -17.61 13.86
C LEU A 253 3.24 -16.66 15.03
N ARG A 254 4.33 -16.37 15.77
CA ARG A 254 4.33 -15.52 16.97
C ARG A 254 4.92 -14.13 16.70
N ASP A 255 5.15 -13.80 15.43
CA ASP A 255 5.51 -12.47 14.99
C ASP A 255 4.45 -11.46 15.48
N THR A 256 4.90 -10.25 15.79
CA THR A 256 4.05 -9.15 16.26
C THR A 256 3.10 -8.70 15.15
N ASP A 257 3.57 -8.71 13.92
CA ASP A 257 2.79 -8.40 12.72
C ASP A 257 3.40 -9.09 11.50
N LEU A 258 2.60 -9.29 10.44
CA LEU A 258 2.98 -9.99 9.22
C LEU A 258 2.56 -9.23 7.97
N TYR A 259 3.38 -9.29 6.92
CA TYR A 259 3.13 -8.63 5.64
C TYR A 259 3.59 -9.47 4.46
N PHE A 260 2.68 -9.82 3.55
CA PHE A 260 3.05 -10.47 2.30
C PHE A 260 3.73 -9.49 1.34
N ILE A 261 4.94 -9.80 0.89
CA ILE A 261 5.54 -9.13 -0.27
C ILE A 261 4.96 -9.75 -1.55
N ASP A 262 4.88 -11.07 -1.57
CA ASP A 262 4.23 -11.89 -2.60
C ASP A 262 3.77 -13.23 -1.98
N GLU A 263 3.27 -14.15 -2.80
CA GLU A 263 2.71 -15.44 -2.34
C GLU A 263 3.76 -16.37 -1.70
N CYS A 264 5.04 -16.18 -2.01
CA CYS A 264 6.14 -17.03 -1.57
C CYS A 264 7.06 -16.31 -0.58
N THR A 265 6.83 -15.02 -0.32
CA THR A 265 7.72 -14.18 0.48
C THR A 265 6.92 -13.38 1.50
N LEU A 266 7.23 -13.62 2.77
CA LEU A 266 6.54 -13.01 3.92
C LEU A 266 7.53 -12.22 4.77
N LEU A 267 7.16 -11.02 5.18
CA LEU A 267 7.85 -10.27 6.22
C LEU A 267 7.13 -10.46 7.55
N GLY A 268 7.88 -10.72 8.61
CA GLY A 268 7.37 -10.66 9.97
C GLY A 268 8.15 -9.69 10.84
N ILE A 269 7.48 -9.13 11.82
CA ILE A 269 8.11 -8.30 12.86
C ILE A 269 8.31 -9.18 14.09
N THR A 270 9.56 -9.37 14.48
CA THR A 270 9.89 -10.11 15.71
C THR A 270 10.80 -9.29 16.62
N ARG A 271 11.04 -9.80 17.81
CA ARG A 271 11.98 -9.24 18.78
C ARG A 271 13.06 -10.28 19.08
N GLY A 272 14.32 -9.82 19.07
CA GLY A 272 15.47 -10.66 19.41
C GLY A 272 15.58 -10.91 20.91
N SER A 273 16.66 -11.59 21.32
CA SER A 273 16.99 -11.81 22.74
C SER A 273 17.00 -10.50 23.54
N ASP A 274 17.52 -9.44 22.93
CA ASP A 274 17.74 -8.14 23.59
C ASP A 274 16.51 -7.22 23.45
N SER A 275 15.35 -7.80 23.10
CA SER A 275 14.12 -7.07 22.79
C SER A 275 14.22 -6.08 21.62
N VAL A 276 15.34 -6.03 20.89
CA VAL A 276 15.49 -5.21 19.68
C VAL A 276 14.51 -5.71 18.61
N PRO A 277 13.63 -4.84 18.08
CA PRO A 277 12.74 -5.23 17.01
C PRO A 277 13.53 -5.46 15.71
N MET A 278 13.10 -6.43 14.92
CA MET A 278 13.71 -6.73 13.62
C MET A 278 12.64 -7.19 12.63
N LEU A 279 12.89 -6.93 11.35
CA LEU A 279 12.13 -7.57 10.28
C LEU A 279 12.78 -8.91 9.95
N VAL A 280 11.97 -9.95 9.82
CA VAL A 280 12.39 -11.26 9.35
C VAL A 280 11.77 -11.49 7.99
N LEU A 281 12.61 -11.72 7.00
CA LEU A 281 12.20 -12.11 5.66
C LEU A 281 12.16 -13.62 5.59
N TYR A 282 10.98 -14.16 5.34
CA TYR A 282 10.71 -15.58 5.21
C TYR A 282 10.47 -15.96 3.75
N ASP A 283 11.10 -17.04 3.33
CA ASP A 283 10.69 -17.77 2.13
C ASP A 283 9.67 -18.83 2.54
N VAL A 284 8.54 -18.87 1.83
CA VAL A 284 7.38 -19.73 2.10
C VAL A 284 7.09 -20.61 0.86
N PRO A 285 7.99 -21.55 0.52
CA PRO A 285 7.74 -22.48 -0.59
C PRO A 285 6.48 -23.34 -0.33
N ASN A 286 6.33 -23.79 0.92
CA ASN A 286 5.12 -24.36 1.50
C ASN A 286 4.95 -23.81 2.93
N VAL A 287 3.73 -23.90 3.49
CA VAL A 287 3.42 -23.31 4.81
C VAL A 287 4.16 -24.00 5.96
N PRO A 288 4.33 -25.34 5.98
CA PRO A 288 5.04 -26.03 7.04
C PRO A 288 6.54 -25.74 7.04
N GLN A 289 7.18 -25.51 5.89
CA GLN A 289 8.63 -25.32 5.75
C GLN A 289 9.01 -23.85 5.51
N LEU A 290 8.56 -22.99 6.42
CA LEU A 290 8.95 -21.59 6.45
C LEU A 290 10.46 -21.47 6.76
N THR A 291 11.24 -20.85 5.86
CA THR A 291 12.68 -20.65 6.07
C THR A 291 13.04 -19.18 6.16
N ILE A 292 13.98 -18.83 7.04
CA ILE A 292 14.42 -17.45 7.21
C ILE A 292 15.48 -17.14 6.16
N ARG A 293 15.17 -16.19 5.29
CA ARG A 293 16.08 -15.69 4.25
C ARG A 293 17.02 -14.64 4.80
N ALA A 294 16.52 -13.65 5.54
CA ALA A 294 17.33 -12.60 6.13
C ALA A 294 16.64 -11.99 7.35
N ARG A 295 17.42 -11.34 8.22
CA ARG A 295 16.92 -10.53 9.34
C ARG A 295 17.46 -9.13 9.22
N TYR A 296 16.62 -8.13 9.43
CA TYR A 296 16.96 -6.72 9.31
C TYR A 296 16.70 -6.04 10.65
N LEU A 297 17.77 -5.65 11.34
CA LEU A 297 17.63 -4.92 12.60
C LEU A 297 16.99 -3.57 12.32
N LEU A 298 16.00 -3.21 13.13
CA LEU A 298 15.36 -1.90 13.13
C LEU A 298 16.14 -0.92 14.04
N PRO A 299 15.82 0.39 14.02
CA PRO A 299 16.51 1.36 14.87
C PRO A 299 16.52 0.96 16.35
N ALA A 300 17.67 1.15 17.02
CA ALA A 300 17.80 0.81 18.44
C ALA A 300 16.80 1.58 19.32
N ASP A 301 16.44 2.80 18.95
CA ASP A 301 15.47 3.63 19.68
C ASP A 301 14.04 3.04 19.66
N TRP A 302 13.78 2.05 18.78
CA TRP A 302 12.50 1.37 18.67
C TRP A 302 12.32 0.23 19.68
N VAL A 303 13.32 -0.06 20.53
CA VAL A 303 13.25 -1.15 21.54
C VAL A 303 11.98 -1.08 22.41
N ARG A 304 11.49 0.11 22.74
CA ARG A 304 10.27 0.28 23.57
C ARG A 304 8.97 0.43 22.77
N HIS A 305 9.05 0.42 21.45
CA HIS A 305 7.91 0.70 20.58
C HIS A 305 7.24 -0.59 20.11
N LEU A 306 5.91 -0.59 20.02
CA LEU A 306 5.17 -1.56 19.23
C LEU A 306 5.39 -1.22 17.76
N VAL A 307 6.03 -2.13 17.03
CA VAL A 307 6.29 -1.95 15.60
C VAL A 307 5.29 -2.77 14.81
N GLU A 308 4.62 -2.14 13.85
CA GLU A 308 3.57 -2.73 13.01
C GLU A 308 3.77 -2.30 11.56
N PHE A 309 3.27 -3.10 10.62
CA PHE A 309 3.11 -2.68 9.24
C PHE A 309 1.87 -1.79 9.13
N ALA A 310 2.01 -0.66 8.44
CA ALA A 310 0.87 0.11 8.00
C ALA A 310 -0.01 -0.75 7.07
N LYS A 311 -1.32 -0.59 7.19
CA LYS A 311 -2.26 -1.27 6.29
C LYS A 311 -2.00 -0.82 4.85
N SER A 312 -2.07 -1.77 3.91
CA SER A 312 -1.76 -1.52 2.51
C SER A 312 -2.84 -2.12 1.60
N ALA A 313 -3.26 -1.36 0.59
CA ALA A 313 -4.03 -1.89 -0.55
C ALA A 313 -3.21 -1.86 -1.85
N SER A 314 -1.88 -1.86 -1.73
CA SER A 314 -1.02 -1.95 -2.91
C SER A 314 -1.18 -3.30 -3.59
N PRO A 315 -1.16 -3.35 -4.93
CA PRO A 315 -1.28 -4.62 -5.64
C PRO A 315 -0.03 -5.44 -5.39
N LYS A 316 -0.22 -6.74 -5.16
CA LYS A 316 0.90 -7.67 -4.98
C LYS A 316 1.50 -8.04 -6.33
N TRP A 317 2.78 -8.39 -6.35
CA TRP A 317 3.54 -8.64 -7.59
C TRP A 317 2.86 -9.59 -8.57
N ASN A 318 2.23 -10.65 -8.05
CA ASN A 318 1.59 -11.70 -8.81
C ASN A 318 0.06 -11.54 -8.92
N SER A 319 -0.50 -10.41 -8.47
CA SER A 319 -1.95 -10.23 -8.52
C SER A 319 -2.42 -10.23 -9.97
N ARG A 320 -3.45 -11.03 -10.28
CA ARG A 320 -4.04 -11.03 -11.63
C ARG A 320 -4.66 -9.67 -11.89
N VAL A 321 -4.28 -9.10 -13.03
CA VAL A 321 -4.75 -7.78 -13.45
C VAL A 321 -6.05 -7.91 -14.25
N SER A 322 -6.99 -7.00 -14.03
CA SER A 322 -8.19 -6.89 -14.88
C SER A 322 -7.82 -6.46 -16.30
N SER A 323 -8.37 -7.16 -17.30
CA SER A 323 -8.13 -6.93 -18.74
C SER A 323 -8.47 -5.52 -19.24
N ASN A 324 -9.22 -4.73 -18.45
CA ASN A 324 -9.77 -3.44 -18.88
C ASN A 324 -9.04 -2.24 -18.26
N THR A 325 -7.97 -2.46 -17.48
CA THR A 325 -7.31 -1.39 -16.72
C THR A 325 -6.29 -0.64 -17.59
N LEU A 326 -6.42 0.68 -17.78
CA LEU A 326 -5.54 1.44 -18.68
C LEU A 326 -4.08 1.58 -18.20
N ILE A 327 -3.91 1.75 -16.88
CA ILE A 327 -2.65 1.86 -16.15
C ILE A 327 -2.79 1.08 -14.84
N LEU A 328 -1.69 0.60 -14.29
CA LEU A 328 -1.69 -0.25 -13.10
C LEU A 328 -0.62 0.23 -12.13
N PRO A 329 -0.81 0.15 -10.81
CA PRO A 329 0.29 0.41 -9.91
C PRO A 329 1.42 -0.60 -10.12
N SER A 330 2.65 -0.09 -10.14
CA SER A 330 3.82 -0.94 -10.32
C SER A 330 4.21 -1.58 -9.00
N ALA A 331 4.05 -2.90 -8.90
CA ALA A 331 4.52 -3.64 -7.72
C ALA A 331 6.06 -3.59 -7.51
N GLU A 332 6.84 -3.05 -8.47
CA GLU A 332 8.28 -2.75 -8.29
C GLU A 332 8.51 -1.55 -7.38
N TRP A 333 7.55 -0.63 -7.37
CA TRP A 333 7.62 0.67 -6.71
C TRP A 333 6.69 0.75 -5.50
N ASN A 334 6.12 -0.39 -5.10
CA ASN A 334 5.35 -0.46 -3.87
C ASN A 334 6.24 -0.07 -2.68
N MET A 335 5.65 0.75 -1.83
CA MET A 335 6.24 1.12 -0.56
C MET A 335 5.51 0.39 0.56
N LEU A 336 6.26 -0.11 1.53
CA LEU A 336 5.72 -0.48 2.82
C LEU A 336 6.03 0.64 3.81
N VAL A 337 5.18 0.79 4.83
CA VAL A 337 5.42 1.74 5.92
C VAL A 337 5.45 0.97 7.22
N LEU A 338 6.53 1.12 7.96
CA LEU A 338 6.63 0.65 9.33
C LEU A 338 6.17 1.77 10.25
N THR A 339 5.35 1.42 11.22
CA THR A 339 4.93 2.32 12.28
C THR A 339 5.52 1.83 13.60
N ALA A 340 6.09 2.73 14.38
CA ALA A 340 6.58 2.46 15.72
C ALA A 340 5.83 3.37 16.69
N LYS A 341 5.02 2.77 17.57
CA LYS A 341 4.15 3.47 18.52
C LYS A 341 4.54 3.12 19.94
N PHE A 342 4.51 4.08 20.85
CA PHE A 342 4.75 3.78 22.26
C PHE A 342 3.60 2.93 22.84
N ARG A 343 3.91 1.84 23.56
CA ARG A 343 2.88 0.91 24.08
C ARG A 343 1.96 1.54 25.13
N PHE A 344 2.50 2.50 25.89
CA PHE A 344 1.85 3.11 27.04
C PHE A 344 2.06 4.62 27.00
N GLY A 345 1.35 5.30 26.09
CA GLY A 345 1.44 6.74 25.96
C GLY A 345 0.30 7.29 25.13
N PRO A 346 -0.08 8.56 25.35
CA PRO A 346 -0.95 9.25 24.41
C PRO A 346 -0.27 9.19 23.03
N GLY A 347 -1.04 8.95 21.96
CA GLY A 347 -0.55 8.59 20.62
C GLY A 347 0.26 9.64 19.86
N HIS A 348 0.97 10.53 20.58
CA HIS A 348 1.80 11.62 20.09
C HIS A 348 3.16 11.15 19.59
N ASP A 349 3.74 10.09 20.17
CA ASP A 349 5.05 9.56 19.74
C ASP A 349 4.86 8.38 18.78
N GLN A 350 4.53 8.70 17.53
CA GLN A 350 4.53 7.75 16.43
C GLN A 350 5.63 8.08 15.44
N MET A 351 6.51 7.11 15.19
CA MET A 351 7.52 7.22 14.15
C MET A 351 7.13 6.35 12.96
N TRP A 352 7.20 6.91 11.75
CA TRP A 352 6.95 6.16 10.53
C TRP A 352 8.20 6.10 9.67
N THR A 353 8.38 4.99 8.98
CA THR A 353 9.48 4.80 8.03
C THR A 353 8.97 4.09 6.80
N CYS A 354 9.16 4.71 5.64
CA CYS A 354 8.87 4.11 4.34
C CYS A 354 10.05 3.23 3.91
N VAL A 355 9.74 2.03 3.45
CA VAL A 355 10.72 1.10 2.90
C VAL A 355 10.24 0.64 1.52
N PRO A 356 11.09 0.69 0.47
CA PRO A 356 10.74 0.08 -0.81
C PRO A 356 10.62 -1.43 -0.68
N GLU A 357 9.53 -2.03 -1.16
CA GLU A 357 9.38 -3.50 -1.12
C GLU A 357 10.45 -4.23 -1.95
N SER A 358 10.95 -3.58 -3.00
CA SER A 358 11.99 -4.11 -3.88
C SER A 358 13.29 -4.47 -3.15
N LEU A 359 13.55 -3.83 -1.99
CA LEU A 359 14.68 -4.14 -1.12
C LEU A 359 14.69 -5.61 -0.68
N PHE A 360 13.51 -6.20 -0.47
CA PHE A 360 13.37 -7.55 0.05
C PHE A 360 13.29 -8.59 -1.07
N LYS A 361 12.87 -8.21 -2.27
CA LYS A 361 12.79 -9.09 -3.45
C LYS A 361 14.18 -9.47 -3.96
N ALA A 362 15.03 -8.46 -4.14
CA ALA A 362 16.37 -8.61 -4.68
C ALA A 362 17.45 -8.79 -3.60
N SER A 363 17.06 -9.25 -2.39
CA SER A 363 17.94 -9.29 -1.23
C SER A 363 19.30 -9.93 -1.59
N PRO A 364 20.40 -9.14 -1.63
CA PRO A 364 21.72 -9.63 -2.01
C PRO A 364 22.40 -10.39 -0.86
N PHE A 365 21.72 -10.47 0.29
CA PHE A 365 22.27 -11.01 1.52
C PHE A 365 22.22 -12.53 1.54
N ARG A 366 23.18 -13.13 2.25
CA ARG A 366 23.25 -14.59 2.40
C ARG A 366 22.08 -15.09 3.24
N LYS A 367 21.63 -16.32 2.98
CA LYS A 367 20.55 -16.95 3.73
C LYS A 367 20.84 -16.94 5.23
N GLY A 368 19.88 -16.46 6.02
CA GLY A 368 19.95 -16.36 7.48
C GLY A 368 20.77 -15.17 8.02
N GLN A 369 21.37 -14.36 7.15
CA GLN A 369 22.18 -13.20 7.56
C GLN A 369 21.35 -12.18 8.34
N THR A 370 21.94 -11.62 9.39
CA THR A 370 21.41 -10.45 10.09
C THR A 370 22.11 -9.20 9.57
N VAL A 371 21.32 -8.23 9.11
CA VAL A 371 21.77 -6.98 8.51
C VAL A 371 21.51 -5.86 9.52
N ALA A 372 22.54 -5.09 9.86
CA ALA A 372 22.41 -4.02 10.85
C ALA A 372 21.70 -2.81 10.25
N TRP A 373 20.95 -2.07 11.07
CA TRP A 373 20.20 -0.89 10.62
C TRP A 373 21.06 0.11 9.84
N ARG A 374 22.32 0.33 10.25
CA ARG A 374 23.25 1.23 9.56
C ARG A 374 23.54 0.85 8.10
N ASP A 375 23.40 -0.44 7.76
CA ASP A 375 23.77 -0.97 6.45
C ASP A 375 22.62 -0.84 5.43
N TRP A 376 21.37 -0.80 5.88
CA TRP A 376 20.19 -0.77 5.00
C TRP A 376 19.23 0.39 5.29
N GLY A 377 19.27 1.00 6.47
CA GLY A 377 18.39 2.09 6.89
C GLY A 377 18.56 3.37 6.05
N ALA A 378 19.69 3.55 5.38
CA ALA A 378 19.89 4.64 4.41
C ALA A 378 19.00 4.52 3.15
N LEU A 379 18.49 3.31 2.87
CA LEU A 379 17.54 3.05 1.78
C LEU A 379 16.09 3.31 2.20
N CYS A 380 15.86 3.53 3.49
CA CYS A 380 14.56 3.89 4.03
C CYS A 380 14.37 5.40 4.04
N THR A 381 13.12 5.84 4.00
CA THR A 381 12.76 7.25 4.14
C THR A 381 12.01 7.44 5.45
N PRO A 382 12.65 8.01 6.50
CA PRO A 382 11.93 8.36 7.72
C PRO A 382 10.91 9.46 7.42
N ILE A 383 9.73 9.38 8.04
CA ILE A 383 8.72 10.43 7.98
C ILE A 383 8.71 11.12 9.34
N SER A 384 9.48 12.19 9.47
CA SER A 384 9.82 12.87 10.73
C SER A 384 8.86 13.99 11.15
N ASN A 385 7.65 14.07 10.58
CA ASN A 385 6.83 15.27 10.72
C ASN A 385 5.33 14.94 10.78
N VAL A 386 4.89 14.19 11.79
CA VAL A 386 3.58 14.54 12.37
C VAL A 386 3.90 15.74 13.26
N SER A 387 3.28 16.89 13.01
CA SER A 387 3.60 18.09 13.78
C SER A 387 3.47 17.77 15.28
N PRO A 388 4.34 18.29 16.16
CA PRO A 388 4.25 18.03 17.60
C PRO A 388 2.91 18.49 18.20
N HIS A 389 2.14 19.30 17.46
CA HIS A 389 0.81 19.78 17.81
C HIS A 389 -0.33 19.06 17.06
N THR A 390 -0.03 18.02 16.28
CA THR A 390 -1.05 17.24 15.57
C THR A 390 -1.15 15.82 16.11
N TYR A 391 -2.39 15.33 16.19
CA TYR A 391 -2.67 13.98 16.64
C TYR A 391 -3.15 13.15 15.45
N VAL A 392 -2.48 12.04 15.15
CA VAL A 392 -2.93 11.15 14.07
C VAL A 392 -4.17 10.38 14.55
N LEU A 393 -5.31 10.67 13.93
CA LEU A 393 -6.59 10.04 14.21
C LEU A 393 -6.66 8.63 13.58
N ALA A 394 -6.19 8.49 12.35
CA ALA A 394 -6.23 7.23 11.61
C ALA A 394 -5.11 7.16 10.56
N GLY A 395 -4.68 5.93 10.24
CA GLY A 395 -3.58 5.66 9.33
C GLY A 395 -2.23 5.48 10.05
N PRO A 396 -1.11 5.44 9.31
CA PRO A 396 -1.01 5.60 7.86
C PRO A 396 -1.60 4.42 7.08
N TYR A 397 -2.08 4.70 5.87
CA TYR A 397 -2.52 3.71 4.90
C TYR A 397 -1.75 3.91 3.59
N VAL A 398 -1.31 2.82 2.97
CA VAL A 398 -0.42 2.88 1.79
C VAL A 398 -1.04 2.22 0.58
N VAL A 399 -0.95 2.88 -0.57
CA VAL A 399 -1.29 2.33 -1.90
C VAL A 399 -0.22 2.73 -2.90
N GLY A 400 0.54 1.75 -3.38
CA GLY A 400 1.67 1.96 -4.28
C GLY A 400 2.70 2.88 -3.63
N SER A 401 2.86 4.08 -4.19
CA SER A 401 3.74 5.14 -3.71
C SER A 401 3.02 6.27 -2.98
N GLN A 402 1.71 6.14 -2.73
CA GLN A 402 0.93 7.13 -1.99
C GLN A 402 0.65 6.63 -0.58
N MET A 403 0.72 7.53 0.39
CA MET A 403 0.37 7.28 1.77
C MET A 403 -0.67 8.31 2.23
N ALA A 404 -1.75 7.87 2.86
CA ALA A 404 -2.75 8.75 3.44
C ALA A 404 -2.87 8.53 4.95
N TYR A 405 -3.12 9.61 5.68
CA TYR A 405 -3.47 9.57 7.09
C TYR A 405 -4.35 10.76 7.45
N LEU A 406 -5.06 10.62 8.57
CA LEU A 406 -5.92 11.65 9.11
C LEU A 406 -5.28 12.22 10.37
N GLU A 407 -5.07 13.53 10.42
CA GLU A 407 -4.58 14.22 11.61
C GLU A 407 -5.60 15.22 12.16
N TYR A 408 -5.51 15.50 13.45
CA TYR A 408 -6.23 16.57 14.12
C TYR A 408 -5.33 17.79 14.24
N VAL A 409 -5.79 18.93 13.73
CA VAL A 409 -5.09 20.22 13.81
C VAL A 409 -6.01 21.22 14.53
N GLY A 410 -5.76 21.45 15.81
CA GLY A 410 -6.57 22.35 16.62
C GLY A 410 -7.98 21.79 16.87
N LYS A 411 -8.96 22.15 16.03
CA LYS A 411 -10.34 21.62 16.07
C LYS A 411 -10.78 20.91 14.80
N THR A 412 -9.92 20.87 13.79
CA THR A 412 -10.27 20.34 12.46
C THR A 412 -9.57 19.02 12.19
N LYS A 413 -10.28 18.12 11.53
CA LYS A 413 -9.67 16.94 10.92
C LYS A 413 -9.04 17.36 9.59
N LYS A 414 -7.86 16.85 9.29
CA LYS A 414 -7.10 17.18 8.09
C LYS A 414 -6.58 15.90 7.46
N LEU A 415 -6.87 15.72 6.18
CA LEU A 415 -6.40 14.58 5.40
C LEU A 415 -5.05 14.93 4.80
N CYS A 416 -4.05 14.14 5.14
CA CYS A 416 -2.72 14.28 4.59
C CYS A 416 -2.47 13.16 3.60
N VAL A 417 -2.14 13.51 2.36
CA VAL A 417 -1.68 12.57 1.34
C VAL A 417 -0.22 12.90 1.03
N VAL A 418 0.63 11.90 1.20
CA VAL A 418 2.07 12.03 1.01
C VAL A 418 2.47 11.13 -0.15
N ASP A 419 3.06 11.73 -1.17
CA ASP A 419 3.73 11.00 -2.22
C ASP A 419 5.10 10.57 -1.71
N ILE A 420 5.25 9.27 -1.47
CA ILE A 420 6.47 8.62 -0.98
C ILE A 420 7.23 7.92 -2.12
N SER A 421 6.96 8.30 -3.37
CA SER A 421 7.67 7.77 -4.53
C SER A 421 9.18 8.05 -4.46
N PRO A 422 10.01 7.12 -4.98
CA PRO A 422 11.44 7.35 -5.10
C PRO A 422 11.79 8.30 -6.25
N PHE A 423 10.83 8.61 -7.13
CA PHE A 423 11.02 9.39 -8.35
C PHE A 423 10.43 10.80 -8.22
N TYR A 424 11.28 11.79 -8.12
CA TYR A 424 10.87 13.20 -8.08
C TYR A 424 10.95 13.86 -9.47
N PRO A 425 10.13 14.89 -9.73
CA PRO A 425 10.21 15.66 -10.96
C PRO A 425 11.62 16.24 -11.15
N LEU A 426 12.19 16.04 -12.33
CA LEU A 426 13.55 16.49 -12.66
C LEU A 426 13.73 18.02 -12.66
N GLU A 427 12.63 18.79 -12.58
CA GLU A 427 12.62 20.25 -12.54
C GLU A 427 12.92 20.79 -11.15
N ALA A 428 12.58 20.06 -10.09
CA ALA A 428 12.91 20.43 -8.72
C ALA A 428 14.42 20.41 -8.43
N SER A 429 15.20 19.66 -9.22
CA SER A 429 16.62 19.41 -8.99
C SER A 429 17.56 20.49 -9.55
N ILE A 430 17.08 21.43 -10.37
CA ILE A 430 17.97 22.39 -11.07
C ILE A 430 18.36 23.57 -10.15
N ASP A 431 17.55 23.88 -9.14
CA ASP A 431 17.79 25.02 -8.23
C ASP A 431 18.61 24.66 -6.98
N SER A 432 18.96 23.39 -6.75
CA SER A 432 19.66 22.93 -5.54
C SER A 432 21.19 22.84 -5.66
N SER A 433 21.80 23.65 -6.54
CA SER A 433 23.27 23.74 -6.73
C SER A 433 24.09 24.11 -5.48
N LYS A 434 23.44 24.40 -4.34
CA LYS A 434 24.08 24.56 -3.03
C LYS A 434 23.83 23.37 -2.12
N GLY A 435 24.47 22.22 -2.38
CA GLY A 435 24.84 21.17 -1.41
C GLY A 435 23.84 20.72 -0.32
N GLN A 436 22.57 21.10 -0.40
CA GLN A 436 21.58 20.81 0.62
C GLN A 436 20.97 19.46 0.29
N SER A 437 21.34 18.50 1.15
CA SER A 437 20.91 17.11 1.20
C SER A 437 19.53 16.87 0.58
N ALA A 438 19.47 15.86 -0.30
CA ALA A 438 18.24 15.31 -0.90
C ALA A 438 17.11 15.02 0.12
N ASN A 439 17.43 14.95 1.42
CA ASN A 439 16.46 14.86 2.51
C ASN A 439 15.54 16.09 2.62
N ARG A 440 16.01 17.32 2.33
CA ARG A 440 15.15 18.53 2.37
C ARG A 440 14.19 18.64 1.19
N GLU A 441 14.57 18.14 0.00
CA GLU A 441 13.65 18.09 -1.16
C GLU A 441 12.53 17.05 -0.95
N ARG A 442 12.81 15.94 -0.24
CA ARG A 442 11.78 14.95 0.14
C ARG A 442 10.72 15.52 1.07
N GLU A 443 11.05 16.47 1.94
CA GLU A 443 10.06 17.14 2.81
C GLU A 443 9.04 17.99 2.02
N ARG A 444 9.34 18.41 0.79
CA ARG A 444 8.48 19.28 -0.04
C ARG A 444 7.36 18.53 -0.78
N SER A 445 7.35 17.20 -0.83
CA SER A 445 6.30 16.42 -1.52
C SER A 445 5.06 16.15 -0.65
N ARG A 446 4.91 16.89 0.47
CA ARG A 446 3.74 16.81 1.34
C ARG A 446 2.60 17.62 0.74
N ARG A 447 1.51 16.95 0.37
CA ARG A 447 0.29 17.59 -0.10
C ARG A 447 -0.79 17.43 0.96
N ALA A 448 -1.13 18.53 1.62
CA ALA A 448 -2.12 18.53 2.68
C ALA A 448 -3.45 19.08 2.11
N GLY A 449 -4.49 18.25 2.11
CA GLY A 449 -5.85 18.68 1.84
C GLY A 449 -6.54 19.02 3.17
N GLN A 450 -7.21 20.17 3.24
CA GLN A 450 -8.14 20.41 4.34
C GLN A 450 -9.49 19.84 3.95
N PHE A 451 -10.17 19.15 4.88
CA PHE A 451 -11.57 18.83 4.65
C PHE A 451 -12.34 20.14 4.56
N PRO A 452 -13.29 20.27 3.61
CA PRO A 452 -14.31 21.29 3.76
C PRO A 452 -14.93 21.07 5.14
N GLN A 453 -14.98 22.13 5.94
CA GLN A 453 -15.75 22.10 7.18
C GLN A 453 -17.19 21.84 6.75
N SER A 454 -17.62 20.57 6.74
CA SER A 454 -19.04 20.33 6.84
C SER A 454 -19.39 20.94 8.19
N GLU A 455 -20.23 21.97 8.23
CA GLU A 455 -20.74 22.59 9.47
C GLU A 455 -21.39 21.56 10.42
N ARG A 456 -21.52 20.31 9.98
CA ARG A 456 -21.87 19.14 10.80
C ARG A 456 -20.69 18.71 11.68
N GLU A 457 -20.78 19.18 12.91
CA GLU A 457 -20.19 18.68 14.15
C GLU A 457 -19.01 17.69 14.05
N VAL A 458 -17.88 18.18 14.53
CA VAL A 458 -16.59 17.54 14.84
C VAL A 458 -16.69 16.32 15.79
N SER A 459 -17.89 15.88 16.18
CA SER A 459 -18.06 14.89 17.24
C SER A 459 -17.74 13.45 16.79
N SER A 460 -17.91 13.08 15.51
CA SER A 460 -17.76 11.66 15.12
C SER A 460 -16.33 11.11 15.35
N ARG A 461 -16.20 9.97 16.04
CA ARG A 461 -14.91 9.29 16.22
C ARG A 461 -14.54 8.58 14.91
N THR A 462 -13.38 8.89 14.34
CA THR A 462 -12.88 8.16 13.16
C THR A 462 -12.29 6.82 13.61
N GLU A 463 -12.79 5.72 13.05
CA GLU A 463 -12.35 4.35 13.35
C GLU A 463 -11.23 3.90 12.41
N ASP A 464 -11.37 4.15 11.11
CA ASP A 464 -10.41 3.70 10.10
C ASP A 464 -10.36 4.66 8.89
N ILE A 465 -9.22 4.65 8.20
CA ILE A 465 -9.04 5.30 6.89
C ILE A 465 -8.47 4.28 5.92
N ARG A 466 -9.03 4.22 4.72
CA ARG A 466 -8.53 3.39 3.62
C ARG A 466 -8.37 4.24 2.38
N ILE A 467 -7.38 3.89 1.57
CA ILE A 467 -7.23 4.44 0.22
C ILE A 467 -7.17 3.30 -0.79
N THR A 468 -7.60 3.56 -2.02
CA THR A 468 -7.58 2.59 -3.13
C THR A 468 -6.70 3.08 -4.27
N GLU A 469 -6.41 2.18 -5.21
CA GLU A 469 -5.66 2.49 -6.44
C GLU A 469 -6.40 3.46 -7.38
N ASP A 470 -7.71 3.65 -7.16
CA ASP A 470 -8.60 4.48 -7.98
C ASP A 470 -8.80 5.90 -7.41
N ASN A 471 -7.90 6.33 -6.54
CA ASN A 471 -7.91 7.65 -5.89
C ASN A 471 -9.14 7.86 -5.01
N ILE A 472 -9.64 6.78 -4.41
CA ILE A 472 -10.75 6.81 -3.48
C ILE A 472 -10.21 6.75 -2.07
N ILE A 473 -10.72 7.62 -1.23
CA ILE A 473 -10.43 7.70 0.20
C ILE A 473 -11.72 7.39 0.94
N LEU A 474 -11.62 6.44 1.85
CA LEU A 474 -12.75 5.95 2.64
C LEU A 474 -12.47 6.26 4.10
N ILE A 475 -13.43 6.87 4.77
CA ILE A 475 -13.35 7.17 6.19
C ILE A 475 -14.52 6.50 6.89
N LEU A 476 -14.20 5.61 7.81
CA LEU A 476 -15.18 4.98 8.68
C LEU A 476 -15.27 5.81 9.96
N ASN A 477 -16.44 6.38 10.22
CA ASN A 477 -16.71 7.14 11.42
C ASN A 477 -17.83 6.50 12.26
N ASP A 478 -17.68 6.56 13.56
CA ASP A 478 -18.72 6.28 14.54
C ASP A 478 -19.49 7.57 14.85
N SER A 479 -20.82 7.51 14.87
CA SER A 479 -21.68 8.67 15.05
C SER A 479 -21.89 8.94 16.55
N ASN A 480 -21.21 9.93 17.11
CA ASN A 480 -21.39 10.28 18.52
C ASN A 480 -22.81 10.72 18.88
N SER A 481 -23.55 11.33 17.94
CA SER A 481 -24.95 11.73 18.15
C SER A 481 -25.92 10.55 18.16
N HIS A 482 -25.53 9.43 17.55
CA HIS A 482 -26.32 8.22 17.43
C HIS A 482 -25.38 7.02 17.49
N PRO A 483 -25.08 6.47 18.69
CA PRO A 483 -24.14 5.34 18.84
C PRO A 483 -24.59 4.08 18.09
N THR A 484 -25.79 4.11 17.51
CA THR A 484 -26.36 3.08 16.65
C THR A 484 -26.09 3.31 15.16
N LYS A 485 -25.27 4.30 14.76
CA LYS A 485 -25.07 4.63 13.35
C LYS A 485 -23.59 4.72 12.98
N ARG A 486 -23.17 3.92 12.00
CA ARG A 486 -21.85 4.01 11.38
C ARG A 486 -21.94 4.72 10.04
N ILE A 487 -20.96 5.58 9.76
CA ILE A 487 -20.93 6.37 8.53
C ILE A 487 -19.65 6.03 7.77
N VAL A 488 -19.80 5.63 6.51
CA VAL A 488 -18.69 5.49 5.55
C VAL A 488 -18.72 6.69 4.62
N GLN A 489 -17.72 7.56 4.74
CA GLN A 489 -17.51 8.66 3.79
C GLN A 489 -16.60 8.17 2.68
N ILE A 490 -17.07 8.29 1.44
CA ILE A 490 -16.36 7.93 0.22
C ILE A 490 -16.02 9.21 -0.51
N MET A 491 -14.73 9.48 -0.70
CA MET A 491 -14.24 10.64 -1.43
C MET A 491 -13.45 10.17 -2.63
N GLN A 492 -13.87 10.59 -3.83
CA GLN A 492 -13.08 10.40 -5.04
C GLN A 492 -12.29 11.67 -5.32
N MET A 493 -10.98 11.56 -5.44
CA MET A 493 -10.12 12.72 -5.66
C MET A 493 -10.24 13.23 -7.12
N GLY A 494 -10.39 14.54 -7.27
CA GLY A 494 -10.23 15.27 -8.54
C GLY A 494 -11.21 15.01 -9.69
N THR A 495 -12.38 14.37 -9.46
CA THR A 495 -13.46 14.27 -10.45
C THR A 495 -14.74 14.97 -9.99
N SER A 496 -15.33 15.83 -10.83
CA SER A 496 -16.76 16.13 -10.76
C SER A 496 -17.51 15.00 -11.46
N LEU A 497 -18.04 14.05 -10.70
CA LEU A 497 -18.97 13.05 -11.24
C LEU A 497 -20.24 13.77 -11.68
N LYS A 498 -20.42 13.98 -12.99
CA LYS A 498 -21.76 14.21 -13.55
C LYS A 498 -22.48 12.86 -13.47
N VAL A 499 -23.46 12.76 -12.56
CA VAL A 499 -24.44 11.67 -12.50
C VAL A 499 -25.57 12.00 -13.46
#